data_AF-A0A5E9G390-F1
#
_entry.id   AF-A0A5E9G390-F1
#
_cell.length_a   1.000
_cell.length_b   1.000
_cell.length_c   1.000
_cell.angle_alpha   90.00
_cell.angle_beta   90.00
_cell.angle_gamma   90.00
#
_symmetry.space_group_name_H-M   'P 1'
#
loop_
_entity.id
_entity.type
_entity.pdbx_description
1 polymer ?
#
loop_
_entity_poly.entity_id
_entity_poly.type
_entity_poly.pdbx_seq_one_letter_code
_entity_poly.pdbx_strand_id
1 'polypeptide(L)' 'MANELGLRSLSFEVENLQALVDRLATEGYSLVGGIGEYEGVWRLAYVRGPEGIIVALAERMR' A
#
# COMPACT_ATOMS: atom_id res chain seq x y z
N MET A 1 -12.13 -8.44 4.08
CA MET A 1 -11.98 -9.74 3.39
C MET A 1 -10.50 -10.12 3.32
N ALA A 2 -9.82 -10.30 4.46
CA ALA A 2 -8.42 -10.73 4.46
C ALA A 2 -8.26 -12.26 4.30
N ASN A 3 -9.37 -13.00 4.43
CA ASN A 3 -9.40 -14.46 4.56
C ASN A 3 -10.26 -15.13 3.47
N GLU A 4 -10.39 -14.48 2.31
CA GLU A 4 -11.10 -15.07 1.17
C GLU A 4 -10.11 -15.75 0.22
N LEU A 5 -10.55 -16.86 -0.38
CA LEU A 5 -9.74 -17.61 -1.35
C LEU A 5 -9.62 -16.80 -2.64
N GLY A 6 -8.39 -16.57 -3.11
CA GLY A 6 -8.12 -15.85 -4.35
C GLY A 6 -6.90 -14.96 -4.26
N LEU A 7 -6.77 -14.05 -5.24
CA LEU A 7 -5.71 -13.04 -5.23
C LEU A 7 -6.02 -11.99 -4.17
N ARG A 8 -5.09 -11.82 -3.22
CA ARG A 8 -5.24 -10.87 -2.10
C ARG A 8 -4.97 -9.42 -2.51
N SER A 9 -3.90 -9.19 -3.27
CA SER A 9 -3.45 -7.85 -3.65
C SER A 9 -2.45 -7.89 -4.80
N LEU A 10 -2.35 -6.79 -5.55
CA LEU A 10 -1.25 -6.54 -6.49
C LEU A 10 -0.18 -5.68 -5.81
N SER A 11 1.10 -5.97 -6.05
CA SER A 11 2.21 -5.27 -5.39
C SER A 11 3.04 -4.47 -6.38
N PHE A 12 3.36 -3.23 -6.03
CA PHE A 12 4.21 -2.33 -6.81
C PHE A 12 5.36 -1.80 -5.95
N GLU A 13 6.55 -1.79 -6.51
CA GLU A 13 7.67 -1.04 -5.94
C GLU A 13 7.57 0.43 -6.35
N VAL A 14 7.80 1.34 -5.41
CA VAL A 14 7.66 2.78 -5.58
C VAL A 14 8.86 3.52 -4.98
N GLU A 15 9.15 4.72 -5.48
CA GLU A 15 10.34 5.48 -5.04
C GLU A 15 10.10 6.34 -3.79
N ASN A 16 8.87 6.79 -3.54
CA ASN A 16 8.53 7.60 -2.37
C ASN A 16 7.13 7.23 -1.87
N LEU A 17 7.07 6.35 -0.88
CA LEU A 17 5.82 5.80 -0.38
C LEU A 17 4.97 6.87 0.30
N GLN A 18 5.58 7.73 1.11
CA GLN A 18 4.85 8.76 1.86
C GLN A 18 4.15 9.72 0.90
N ALA A 19 4.88 10.27 -0.07
CA ALA A 19 4.31 11.21 -1.03
C ALA A 19 3.19 10.58 -1.87
N LEU A 20 3.34 9.31 -2.26
CA LEU A 20 2.30 8.60 -3.00
C LEU A 20 1.06 8.36 -2.15
N VAL A 21 1.22 7.93 -0.90
CA VAL A 21 0.11 7.73 0.05
C VAL A 21 -0.63 9.05 0.31
N ASP A 22 0.09 10.15 0.54
CA ASP A 22 -0.50 11.47 0.76
C ASP A 22 -1.32 11.92 -0.44
N ARG A 23 -0.79 11.72 -1.66
CA ARG A 23 -1.52 11.99 -2.90
C ARG A 23 -2.76 11.10 -3.05
N LEU A 24 -2.66 9.81 -2.77
CA LEU A 24 -3.79 8.89 -2.87
C LEU A 24 -4.90 9.27 -1.88
N ALA A 25 -4.54 9.77 -0.70
CA ALA A 25 -5.49 10.29 0.28
C ALA A 25 -6.24 11.53 -0.24
N THR A 26 -5.58 12.45 -0.93
CA THR A 26 -6.26 13.62 -1.54
C THR A 26 -7.16 13.24 -2.71
N GLU A 27 -6.88 12.12 -3.38
CA GLU A 27 -7.71 11.54 -4.44
C GLU A 27 -8.87 10.67 -3.88
N GLY A 28 -9.00 10.54 -2.55
CA GLY A 28 -10.10 9.83 -1.88
C GLY A 28 -9.87 8.35 -1.62
N TYR A 29 -8.65 7.85 -1.87
CA TYR A 29 -8.27 6.48 -1.53
C TYR A 29 -7.85 6.38 -0.06
N SER A 30 -8.15 5.24 0.57
CA SER A 30 -7.89 5.04 1.99
C SER A 30 -6.78 4.02 2.22
N LEU A 31 -5.92 4.31 3.20
CA LEU A 31 -4.99 3.31 3.75
C LEU A 31 -5.76 2.20 4.47
N VAL A 32 -5.28 0.97 4.29
CA VAL A 32 -5.67 -0.17 5.10
C VAL A 32 -4.65 -0.31 6.22
N GLY A 33 -4.94 0.31 7.37
CA GLY A 33 -4.00 0.41 8.49
C GLY A 33 -3.10 1.63 8.36
N GLY A 34 -1.79 1.43 8.25
CA GLY A 34 -0.79 2.49 8.15
C GLY A 34 0.43 2.08 7.32
N ILE A 35 1.45 2.93 7.32
CA ILE A 35 2.76 2.61 6.74
C ILE A 35 3.56 1.80 7.77
N GLY A 36 3.97 0.59 7.38
CA GLY A 36 4.85 -0.27 8.16
C GLY A 36 6.28 -0.26 7.63
N GLU A 37 7.23 -0.63 8.48
CA GLU A 37 8.64 -0.81 8.10
C GLU A 37 9.05 -2.26 8.33
N TYR A 38 9.84 -2.81 7.42
CA TYR A 38 10.42 -4.14 7.53
C TYR A 38 11.94 -4.05 7.54
N GLU A 39 12.52 -4.40 8.70
CA GLU A 39 13.97 -4.52 8.94
C GLU A 39 14.82 -3.29 8.56
N GLY A 40 14.25 -2.08 8.50
CA GLY A 40 14.95 -0.89 8.00
C GLY A 40 15.28 -0.95 6.51
N VAL A 41 14.65 -1.86 5.78
CA VAL A 41 14.98 -2.21 4.40
C VAL A 41 13.81 -1.90 3.45
N TRP A 42 12.58 -1.97 3.95
CA TRP A 42 11.38 -1.64 3.18
C TRP A 42 10.40 -0.81 4.01
N ARG A 43 9.73 0.15 3.38
CA ARG A 43 8.45 0.69 3.86
C ARG A 43 7.32 0.13 3.03
N LEU A 44 6.19 -0.17 3.68
CA LEU A 44 5.07 -0.91 3.10
C LEU A 44 3.75 -0.22 3.45
N ALA A 45 2.84 -0.10 2.48
CA ALA A 45 1.47 0.32 2.73
C ALA A 45 0.48 -0.51 1.90
N TYR A 46 -0.73 -0.64 2.41
CA TYR A 46 -1.87 -1.15 1.65
C TYR A 46 -2.86 -0.02 1.42
N VAL A 47 -3.32 0.14 0.18
CA VAL A 47 -4.34 1.12 -0.20
C VAL A 47 -5.55 0.39 -0.76
N ARG A 48 -6.75 0.85 -0.38
CA ARG A 48 -8.02 0.37 -0.93
C ARG A 48 -8.37 1.20 -2.18
N GLY A 49 -8.33 0.54 -3.33
CA GLY A 49 -8.73 1.09 -4.61
C GLY A 49 -10.22 0.90 -4.91
N PRO A 50 -10.65 1.20 -6.15
CA PRO A 50 -12.01 0.97 -6.62
C PRO A 50 -12.42 -0.49 -6.43
N GLU A 51 -13.72 -0.73 -6.24
CA GLU A 51 -14.28 -2.07 -6.07
C GLU A 51 -13.67 -2.89 -4.91
N GLY A 52 -12.99 -2.22 -3.97
CA GLY A 52 -12.38 -2.87 -2.82
C GLY A 52 -11.05 -3.58 -3.12
N ILE A 53 -10.50 -3.42 -4.33
CA ILE A 53 -9.19 -3.97 -4.71
C ILE A 53 -8.12 -3.43 -3.76
N ILE A 54 -7.26 -4.32 -3.27
CA ILE A 54 -6.14 -3.95 -2.41
C ILE A 54 -4.86 -3.86 -3.26
N VAL A 55 -4.19 -2.72 -3.19
CA VAL A 55 -2.87 -2.50 -3.77
C VAL A 55 -1.84 -2.42 -2.65
N ALA A 56 -0.78 -3.20 -2.77
CA ALA A 56 0.38 -3.15 -1.90
C ALA A 56 1.47 -2.27 -2.53
N LEU A 57 1.97 -1.32 -1.77
CA LEU A 57 3.02 -0.39 -2.18
C LEU A 57 4.24 -0.63 -1.31
N ALA A 58 5.40 -0.80 -1.95
CA ALA A 58 6.66 -1.05 -1.26
C ALA A 58 7.73 -0.06 -1.72
N GLU A 59 8.39 0.63 -0.78
CA GLU A 59 9.55 1.47 -1.07
C GLU A 59 10.79 0.83 -0.47
N ARG A 60 11.83 0.64 -1.29
CA ARG A 60 13.13 0.17 -0.85
C ARG A 60 13.84 1.29 -0.09
N MET A 61 14.15 1.06 1.19
CA MET A 61 14.97 1.96 1.97
C MET A 61 16.45 1.78 1.55
N ARG A 62 17.13 2.89 1.26
CA ARG A 62 18.55 2.95 0.92
C ARG A 62 19.36 3.43 2.11
#